data_AF-A0A2W5FR55-F1
#
_entry.id   AF-A0A2W5FR55-F1
#
_cell.length_a   1.000
_cell.length_b   1.000
_cell.length_c   1.000
_cell.angle_alpha   90.00
_cell.angle_beta   90.00
_cell.angle_gamma   90.00
#
_symmetry.space_group_name_H-M   'P 1'
#
loop_
_entity.id
_entity.type
_entity.pdbx_description
1 polymer ?
#
loop_
_entity_poly.entity_id
_entity_poly.type
_entity_poly.pdbx_seq_one_letter_code
_entity_poly.pdbx_strand_id
1 'polypeptide(L)'
;MPVLIKLRQIAFRLSRSDILFWTLPLLMVLLVIGTIAQKELGIYAAQKAYFDSFITFIGPVPFPGAATLLIVLFVNMLMKFLLFSEWQMNKAGVILTHFGVLVLLAGGFTTALTTREAYMVIEEGQTTNRIEDYYQRVLQINKDGKTVLSIPHQDLKQGLKIENVDIPFKLMIDTYCFNCNIERRNSDLEGWKNAGQFMQLVPARTLPKNEENLTGIAFTISGTSEDGRYVTFDKFPKPPVFNIGAHEYKIEITRQPRELPFSLKLEKFSLATHPGSDTAKAYRSEVRVIDGQEEWKYAIEMNEPMRYKGYTLYQSSFDLSGNKAFTVLNVVENSGRLFPYIASAIMAAGLVLHMLIAGFGKRRTS
;
A
#
# COMPACT_ATOMS: atom_id res chain seq x y z
N MET A 1 -10.79 7.77 45.23
CA MET A 1 -9.68 6.92 45.74
C MET A 1 -9.63 5.50 45.17
N PRO A 2 -10.69 4.67 45.15
CA PRO A 2 -10.58 3.25 44.75
C PRO A 2 -10.23 3.04 43.26
N VAL A 3 -10.66 3.96 42.38
CA VAL A 3 -10.36 3.91 40.94
C VAL A 3 -8.87 4.15 40.65
N LEU A 4 -8.24 5.12 41.33
CA LEU A 4 -6.80 5.40 41.18
C LEU A 4 -5.92 4.24 41.64
N ILE A 5 -6.32 3.52 42.69
CA ILE A 5 -5.58 2.37 43.19
C ILE A 5 -5.63 1.22 42.18
N LYS A 6 -6.81 0.94 41.61
CA LYS A 6 -6.96 -0.07 40.54
C LYS A 6 -6.16 0.30 39.29
N LEU A 7 -6.20 1.57 38.86
CA LEU A 7 -5.42 2.05 37.71
C LEU A 7 -3.92 1.85 37.92
N ARG A 8 -3.41 2.14 39.13
CA ARG A 8 -2.00 1.95 39.46
C ARG A 8 -1.60 0.47 39.49
N GLN A 9 -2.47 -0.42 39.98
CA GLN A 9 -2.24 -1.87 39.95
C GLN A 9 -2.19 -2.43 38.53
N ILE A 10 -3.09 -1.96 37.66
CA ILE A 10 -3.11 -2.34 36.24
C ILE A 10 -1.82 -1.84 35.55
N ALA A 11 -1.46 -0.58 35.76
CA ALA A 11 -0.22 -0.01 35.22
C ALA A 11 1.02 -0.78 35.69
N PHE A 12 1.07 -1.17 36.98
CA PHE A 12 2.15 -1.99 37.51
C PHE A 12 2.22 -3.36 36.84
N ARG A 13 1.08 -4.03 36.62
CA ARG A 13 1.04 -5.31 35.89
C ARG A 13 1.56 -5.14 34.48
N LEU A 14 1.15 -4.08 33.80
CA LEU A 14 1.54 -3.73 32.44
C LEU A 14 3.01 -3.33 32.33
N SER A 15 3.68 -2.86 33.38
CA SER A 15 5.10 -2.46 33.31
C SER A 15 6.09 -3.60 33.62
N ARG A 16 5.62 -4.80 33.96
CA ARG A 16 6.50 -5.91 34.35
C ARG A 16 7.29 -6.45 33.15
N SER A 17 8.52 -6.87 33.41
CA SER A 17 9.44 -7.41 32.39
C SER A 17 9.05 -8.80 31.89
N ASP A 18 8.16 -9.51 32.58
CA ASP A 18 7.64 -10.82 32.15
C ASP A 18 6.85 -10.71 30.84
N ILE A 19 6.12 -9.62 30.63
CA ILE A 19 5.41 -9.36 29.37
C ILE A 19 6.41 -9.33 28.21
N LEU A 20 7.47 -8.54 28.33
CA LEU A 20 8.51 -8.44 27.30
C LEU A 20 9.20 -9.79 27.04
N PHE A 21 9.49 -10.54 28.10
CA PHE A 21 10.10 -11.88 28.03
C PHE A 21 9.26 -12.87 27.22
N TRP A 22 7.93 -12.81 27.32
CA TRP A 22 7.05 -13.69 26.55
C TRP A 22 6.72 -13.14 25.17
N THR A 23 6.59 -11.82 24.99
CA THR A 23 6.22 -11.23 23.69
C THR A 23 7.33 -11.34 22.65
N LEU A 24 8.60 -11.18 23.04
CA LEU A 24 9.71 -11.17 22.08
C LEU A 24 9.91 -12.54 21.39
N PRO A 25 9.95 -13.69 22.09
CA PRO A 25 10.00 -15.00 21.45
C PRO A 25 8.83 -15.26 20.50
N LEU A 26 7.62 -14.86 20.88
CA LEU A 26 6.44 -15.01 20.03
C LEU A 26 6.56 -14.17 18.75
N LEU A 27 7.07 -12.93 18.85
CA LEU A 27 7.37 -12.09 17.69
C LEU A 27 8.44 -12.71 16.79
N MET A 28 9.49 -13.31 17.36
CA MET A 28 10.52 -14.01 16.57
C MET A 28 9.94 -15.22 15.82
N VAL A 29 9.10 -16.02 16.48
CA VAL A 29 8.41 -17.16 15.86
C VAL A 29 7.50 -16.69 14.71
N LEU A 30 6.73 -15.63 14.92
CA LEU A 30 5.90 -15.04 13.87
C LEU A 30 6.71 -14.51 12.70
N LEU A 31 7.85 -13.87 12.97
CA LEU A 31 8.72 -13.36 11.90
C LEU A 31 9.22 -14.51 11.03
N VAL A 32 9.63 -15.62 11.63
CA VAL A 32 10.06 -16.82 10.89
C VAL A 32 8.90 -17.41 10.08
N ILE A 33 7.75 -17.65 10.70
CA ILE A 33 6.59 -18.22 10.01
C ILE A 33 6.12 -17.30 8.88
N GLY A 34 6.00 -16.00 9.13
CA GLY A 34 5.60 -15.01 8.14
C GLY A 34 6.56 -14.98 6.96
N THR A 35 7.88 -15.05 7.20
CA THR A 35 8.90 -15.10 6.14
C THR A 35 8.79 -16.39 5.31
N ILE A 36 8.52 -17.54 5.93
CA ILE A 36 8.28 -18.79 5.21
C ILE A 36 7.00 -18.68 4.36
N ALA A 37 5.94 -18.11 4.93
CA ALA A 37 4.65 -17.95 4.26
C ALA A 37 4.70 -16.99 3.06
N GLN A 38 5.65 -16.04 3.02
CA GLN A 38 5.86 -15.14 1.87
C GLN A 38 6.14 -15.91 0.56
N LYS A 39 6.75 -17.09 0.64
CA LYS A 39 7.02 -17.92 -0.53
C LYS A 39 5.72 -18.39 -1.21
N GLU A 40 4.71 -18.72 -0.43
CA GLU A 40 3.46 -19.31 -0.92
C GLU A 40 2.37 -18.26 -1.12
N LEU A 41 2.23 -17.33 -0.18
CA LEU A 41 1.18 -16.30 -0.18
C LEU A 41 1.61 -15.03 -0.91
N GLY A 42 2.89 -14.87 -1.22
CA GLY A 42 3.43 -13.60 -1.71
C GLY A 42 3.65 -12.60 -0.58
N ILE A 43 4.41 -11.55 -0.87
CA ILE A 43 4.90 -10.60 0.14
C ILE A 43 3.73 -9.87 0.83
N TYR A 44 2.84 -9.27 0.04
CA TYR A 44 1.74 -8.46 0.55
C TYR A 44 0.74 -9.28 1.37
N ALA A 45 0.30 -10.44 0.88
CA ALA A 45 -0.68 -11.25 1.60
C ALA A 45 -0.10 -11.85 2.89
N ALA A 46 1.18 -12.27 2.88
CA ALA A 46 1.85 -12.72 4.09
C ALA A 46 2.01 -11.58 5.11
N GLN A 47 2.37 -10.37 4.67
CA GLN A 47 2.43 -9.21 5.55
C GLN A 47 1.07 -8.95 6.21
N LYS A 48 0.00 -8.92 5.42
CA LYS A 48 -1.36 -8.69 5.90
C LYS A 48 -1.85 -9.78 6.85
N ALA A 49 -1.51 -11.03 6.58
CA ALA A 49 -1.97 -12.19 7.35
C ALA A 49 -1.26 -12.34 8.70
N TYR A 50 0.05 -12.04 8.78
CA TYR A 50 0.86 -12.29 9.98
C TYR A 50 1.28 -11.02 10.73
N PHE A 51 1.56 -9.93 10.02
CA PHE A 51 2.15 -8.73 10.60
C PHE A 51 1.11 -7.63 10.88
N ASP A 52 0.20 -7.39 9.94
CA ASP A 52 -0.82 -6.33 10.09
C ASP A 52 -2.07 -6.80 10.86
N SER A 53 -2.28 -8.13 10.93
CA SER A 53 -3.44 -8.71 11.59
C SER A 53 -3.32 -8.68 13.12
N PHE A 54 -4.46 -8.49 13.81
CA PHE A 54 -4.51 -8.65 15.26
C PHE A 54 -4.48 -10.11 15.69
N ILE A 55 -5.09 -10.98 14.90
CA ILE A 55 -5.12 -12.43 15.10
C ILE A 55 -4.72 -13.07 13.79
N THR A 56 -3.78 -14.00 13.85
CA THR A 56 -3.33 -14.82 12.73
C THR A 56 -3.60 -16.29 13.02
N PHE A 57 -3.64 -17.13 12.00
CA PHE A 57 -3.87 -18.56 12.14
C PHE A 57 -2.64 -19.32 11.66
N ILE A 58 -2.07 -20.12 12.54
CA ILE A 58 -0.97 -21.04 12.20
C ILE A 58 -1.61 -22.43 12.11
N GLY A 59 -1.99 -22.82 10.89
CA GLY A 59 -2.89 -23.95 10.68
C GLY A 59 -4.27 -23.68 11.31
N PRO A 60 -4.86 -24.61 12.08
CA PRO A 60 -6.16 -24.41 12.72
C PRO A 60 -6.09 -23.60 14.03
N VAL A 61 -4.90 -23.24 14.50
CA VAL A 61 -4.71 -22.64 15.83
C VAL A 61 -4.67 -21.11 15.72
N PRO A 62 -5.56 -20.38 16.43
CA PRO A 62 -5.49 -18.93 16.50
C PRO A 62 -4.27 -18.50 17.33
N PHE A 63 -3.55 -17.52 16.82
CA PHE A 63 -2.34 -16.97 17.42
C PHE A 63 -2.39 -15.43 17.37
N PRO A 64 -1.88 -14.71 18.37
CA PRO A 64 -1.81 -13.24 18.30
C PRO A 64 -0.95 -12.82 17.12
N GLY A 65 -1.46 -11.97 16.23
CA GLY A 65 -0.67 -11.42 15.12
C GLY A 65 0.40 -10.44 15.61
N ALA A 66 1.34 -10.08 14.73
CA ALA A 66 2.48 -9.24 15.14
C ALA A 66 2.01 -7.86 15.60
N ALA A 67 0.96 -7.28 14.99
CA ALA A 67 0.37 -6.01 15.43
C ALA A 67 -0.05 -6.06 16.90
N THR A 68 -0.74 -7.13 17.33
CA THR A 68 -1.13 -7.31 18.74
C THR A 68 0.07 -7.38 19.65
N LEU A 69 1.08 -8.18 19.30
CA LEU A 69 2.28 -8.32 20.13
C LEU A 69 3.10 -7.03 20.20
N LEU A 70 3.19 -6.28 19.11
CA LEU A 70 3.83 -4.96 19.06
C LEU A 70 3.08 -3.93 19.90
N ILE A 71 1.74 -3.95 19.91
CA ILE A 71 0.92 -3.06 20.76
C ILE A 71 1.15 -3.41 22.23
N VAL A 72 1.11 -4.69 22.58
CA VAL A 72 1.38 -5.15 23.96
C VAL A 72 2.77 -4.73 24.40
N LEU A 73 3.79 -4.90 23.55
CA LEU A 73 5.16 -4.48 23.81
C LEU A 73 5.26 -2.96 23.98
N PHE A 74 4.62 -2.18 23.09
CA PHE A 74 4.59 -0.73 23.16
C PHE A 74 3.95 -0.22 24.45
N VAL A 75 2.76 -0.74 24.80
CA VAL A 75 2.06 -0.38 26.04
C VAL A 75 2.89 -0.78 27.27
N ASN A 76 3.52 -1.96 27.25
CA ASN A 76 4.40 -2.41 28.33
C ASN A 76 5.56 -1.45 28.58
N MET A 77 6.30 -1.11 27.51
CA MET A 77 7.43 -0.20 27.60
C MET A 77 6.98 1.22 27.95
N LEU A 78 5.84 1.68 27.43
CA LEU A 78 5.29 3.01 27.71
C LEU A 78 4.88 3.14 29.18
N MET A 79 4.18 2.15 29.74
CA MET A 79 3.76 2.17 31.14
C MET A 79 4.98 2.14 32.08
N LYS A 80 5.98 1.30 31.76
CA LYS A 80 7.24 1.29 32.52
C LYS A 80 7.95 2.64 32.43
N PHE A 81 8.05 3.22 31.24
CA PHE A 81 8.73 4.49 31.00
C PHE A 81 8.08 5.65 31.77
N LEU A 82 6.75 5.76 31.73
CA LEU A 82 6.02 6.88 32.33
C LEU A 82 5.92 6.78 33.87
N LEU A 83 5.70 5.59 34.41
CA LEU A 83 5.26 5.44 35.81
C LEU A 83 6.27 4.77 36.74
N PHE A 84 7.19 3.97 36.19
CA PHE A 84 8.10 3.13 36.99
C PHE A 84 9.57 3.27 36.58
N SER A 85 9.87 4.18 35.66
CA SER A 85 11.25 4.47 35.27
C SER A 85 11.94 5.25 36.38
N GLU A 86 13.19 4.89 36.66
CA GLU A 86 14.00 5.59 37.64
C GLU A 86 14.61 6.83 37.01
N TRP A 87 13.88 7.95 37.10
CA TRP A 87 14.28 9.27 36.58
C TRP A 87 15.47 9.85 37.36
N GLN A 88 16.64 9.27 37.17
CA GLN A 88 17.89 9.67 37.76
C GLN A 88 18.90 10.01 36.67
N MET A 89 19.73 11.04 36.90
CA MET A 89 20.72 11.48 35.91
C MET A 89 21.77 10.42 35.59
N ASN A 90 22.10 9.54 36.54
CA ASN A 90 23.00 8.39 36.31
C ASN A 90 22.39 7.31 35.38
N LYS A 91 21.07 7.33 35.15
CA LYS A 91 20.35 6.44 34.24
C LYS A 91 19.86 7.14 32.98
N ALA A 92 20.20 8.43 32.80
CA ALA A 92 19.73 9.25 31.68
C ALA A 92 19.99 8.60 30.31
N GLY A 93 21.14 7.97 30.11
CA GLY A 93 21.44 7.23 28.87
C GLY A 93 20.46 6.08 28.60
N VAL A 94 20.16 5.26 29.62
CA VAL A 94 19.21 4.14 29.51
C VAL A 94 17.79 4.66 29.23
N ILE A 95 17.37 5.72 29.93
CA ILE A 95 16.06 6.36 29.73
C ILE A 95 15.94 6.87 28.29
N LEU A 96 16.98 7.54 27.78
CA LEU A 96 16.99 8.08 26.43
C LEU A 96 16.94 6.96 25.37
N THR A 97 17.66 5.85 25.57
CA THR A 97 17.57 4.69 24.69
C THR A 97 16.15 4.10 24.67
N HIS A 98 15.51 3.93 25.83
CA HIS A 98 14.13 3.41 25.89
C HIS A 98 13.13 4.35 25.24
N PHE A 99 13.31 5.67 25.39
CA PHE A 99 12.52 6.67 24.68
C PHE A 99 12.68 6.53 23.16
N GLY A 100 13.92 6.33 22.68
CA GLY A 100 14.17 6.07 21.26
C GLY A 100 13.44 4.83 20.73
N VAL A 101 13.42 3.74 21.50
CA VAL A 101 12.64 2.53 21.14
C VAL A 101 11.13 2.83 21.07
N LEU A 102 10.58 3.62 22.00
CA LEU A 102 9.17 4.03 21.96
C LEU A 102 8.85 4.88 20.73
N VAL A 103 9.75 5.81 20.37
CA VAL A 103 9.62 6.61 19.13
C VAL A 103 9.67 5.72 17.89
N LEU A 104 10.54 4.70 17.88
CA LEU A 104 10.63 3.73 16.78
C LEU A 104 9.32 2.96 16.60
N LEU A 105 8.78 2.40 17.69
CA LEU A 105 7.53 1.63 17.67
C LEU A 105 6.35 2.51 17.26
N ALA A 106 6.22 3.72 17.81
CA ALA A 106 5.19 4.67 17.41
C ALA A 106 5.29 5.07 15.93
N GLY A 107 6.52 5.24 15.43
CA GLY A 107 6.79 5.46 14.01
C GLY A 107 6.40 4.29 13.12
N GLY A 108 6.65 3.07 13.57
CA GLY A 108 6.20 1.84 12.92
C GLY A 108 4.67 1.77 12.80
N PHE A 109 3.95 2.05 13.89
CA PHE A 109 2.48 2.14 13.86
C PHE A 109 1.98 3.24 12.91
N THR A 110 2.59 4.42 12.97
CA THR A 110 2.23 5.53 12.08
C THR A 110 2.43 5.13 10.62
N THR A 111 3.56 4.49 10.30
CA THR A 111 3.87 3.99 8.96
C THR A 111 2.85 2.95 8.51
N ALA A 112 2.53 1.96 9.35
CA ALA A 112 1.57 0.90 9.03
C ALA A 112 0.15 1.44 8.74
N LEU A 113 -0.25 2.54 9.39
CA LEU A 113 -1.59 3.11 9.23
C LEU A 113 -1.69 4.18 8.12
N THR A 114 -0.59 4.84 7.78
CA THR A 114 -0.59 5.99 6.86
C THR A 114 0.05 5.72 5.51
N THR A 115 0.84 4.65 5.38
CA THR A 115 1.53 4.35 4.12
C THR A 115 0.54 3.97 3.03
N ARG A 116 0.70 4.57 1.85
CA ARG A 116 -0.06 4.23 0.64
C ARG A 116 0.88 4.05 -0.53
N GLU A 117 0.69 2.96 -1.26
CA GLU A 117 1.53 2.61 -2.41
C GLU A 117 0.73 2.74 -3.69
N ALA A 118 1.34 3.31 -4.72
CA ALA A 118 0.75 3.49 -6.04
C ALA A 118 1.85 3.43 -7.09
N TYR A 119 1.49 3.33 -8.36
CA TYR A 119 2.43 3.51 -9.46
C TYR A 119 2.01 4.68 -10.36
N MET A 120 2.98 5.19 -11.09
CA MET A 120 2.82 6.22 -12.10
C MET A 120 3.43 5.73 -13.39
N VAL A 121 2.74 5.92 -14.51
CA VAL A 121 3.27 5.65 -15.84
C VAL A 121 3.37 6.97 -16.59
N ILE A 122 4.55 7.28 -17.12
CA ILE A 122 4.79 8.51 -17.88
C ILE A 122 5.44 8.16 -19.22
N GLU A 123 4.82 8.59 -20.32
CA GLU A 123 5.40 8.56 -21.66
C GLU A 123 6.39 9.72 -21.82
N GLU A 124 7.49 9.51 -22.55
CA GLU A 124 8.46 10.56 -22.82
C GLU A 124 7.83 11.78 -23.53
N GLY A 125 8.06 12.95 -22.94
CA GLY A 125 7.48 14.23 -23.34
C GLY A 125 6.12 14.56 -22.70
N GLN A 126 5.44 13.60 -22.06
CA GLN A 126 4.14 13.81 -21.41
C GLN A 126 4.29 14.28 -19.97
N THR A 127 3.26 14.97 -19.48
CA THR A 127 3.14 15.45 -18.09
C THR A 127 1.95 14.79 -17.43
N THR A 128 2.13 14.31 -16.20
CA THR A 128 1.05 13.71 -15.41
C THR A 128 1.27 13.93 -13.91
N ASN A 129 0.18 14.06 -13.17
CA ASN A 129 0.14 13.96 -11.71
C ASN A 129 -0.65 12.71 -11.26
N ARG A 130 -1.15 11.90 -12.20
CA ARG A 130 -2.02 10.75 -11.92
C ARG A 130 -1.20 9.54 -11.48
N ILE A 131 -1.62 8.95 -10.37
CA ILE A 131 -1.09 7.71 -9.82
C ILE A 131 -2.22 6.70 -9.62
N GLU A 132 -1.88 5.42 -9.67
CA GLU A 132 -2.82 4.31 -9.58
C GLU A 132 -2.44 3.38 -8.42
N ASP A 133 -3.39 3.09 -7.54
CA ASP A 133 -3.14 2.27 -6.35
C ASP A 133 -2.74 0.82 -6.72
N TYR A 134 -1.74 0.25 -6.03
CA TYR A 134 -1.30 -1.12 -6.30
C TYR A 134 -2.31 -2.18 -5.88
N TYR A 135 -3.17 -1.89 -4.90
CA TYR A 135 -4.00 -2.89 -4.25
C TYR A 135 -5.48 -2.62 -4.45
N GLN A 136 -5.90 -1.37 -4.28
CA GLN A 136 -7.29 -0.96 -4.37
C GLN A 136 -7.77 -0.94 -5.82
N ARG A 137 -8.84 -1.68 -6.08
CA ARG A 137 -9.55 -1.72 -7.36
C ARG A 137 -10.95 -1.19 -7.17
N VAL A 138 -11.43 -0.46 -8.16
CA VAL A 138 -12.76 0.16 -8.16
C VAL A 138 -13.47 -0.09 -9.48
N LEU A 139 -14.79 -0.28 -9.40
CA LEU A 139 -15.68 -0.06 -10.54
C LEU A 139 -15.90 1.44 -10.67
N GLN A 140 -15.50 2.00 -11.80
CA GLN A 140 -15.60 3.42 -12.08
C GLN A 140 -16.57 3.65 -13.24
N ILE A 141 -17.52 4.56 -13.04
CA ILE A 141 -18.38 5.09 -14.11
C ILE A 141 -17.99 6.55 -14.31
N ASN A 142 -17.52 6.86 -15.52
CA ASN A 142 -17.15 8.21 -15.92
C ASN A 142 -18.19 8.75 -16.89
N LYS A 143 -18.63 10.00 -16.69
CA LYS A 143 -19.48 10.77 -17.59
C LYS A 143 -18.66 11.91 -18.18
N ASP A 144 -18.50 11.96 -19.49
CA ASP A 144 -17.71 12.97 -20.22
C ASP A 144 -16.30 13.15 -19.62
N GLY A 145 -15.66 12.04 -19.25
CA GLY A 145 -14.33 12.01 -18.63
C GLY A 145 -14.29 12.30 -17.11
N LYS A 146 -15.41 12.64 -16.47
CA LYS A 146 -15.48 12.87 -15.01
C LYS A 146 -16.09 11.68 -14.29
N THR A 147 -15.48 11.23 -13.20
CA THR A 147 -16.02 10.16 -12.35
C THR A 147 -17.32 10.59 -11.70
N VAL A 148 -18.41 9.90 -12.03
CA VAL A 148 -19.74 10.10 -11.39
C VAL A 148 -20.02 9.02 -10.35
N LEU A 149 -19.40 7.84 -10.48
CA LEU A 149 -19.54 6.77 -9.51
C LEU A 149 -18.23 5.99 -9.39
N SER A 150 -17.86 5.65 -8.16
CA SER A 150 -16.71 4.79 -7.85
C SER A 150 -17.09 3.85 -6.72
N ILE A 151 -17.05 2.54 -6.98
CA ILE A 151 -17.40 1.50 -6.00
C ILE A 151 -16.18 0.61 -5.77
N PRO A 152 -15.69 0.49 -4.52
CA PRO A 152 -14.62 -0.45 -4.19
C PRO A 152 -14.96 -1.89 -4.54
N HIS A 153 -13.97 -2.66 -5.00
CA HIS A 153 -14.17 -4.06 -5.37
C HIS A 153 -14.72 -4.94 -4.23
N GLN A 154 -14.53 -4.54 -2.97
CA GLN A 154 -15.03 -5.24 -1.78
C GLN A 154 -16.57 -5.21 -1.69
N ASP A 155 -17.18 -4.17 -2.25
CA ASP A 155 -18.62 -3.97 -2.27
C ASP A 155 -19.27 -4.56 -3.54
N LEU A 156 -18.46 -4.94 -4.53
CA LEU A 156 -18.93 -5.59 -5.75
C LEU A 156 -19.30 -7.04 -5.45
N LYS A 157 -20.53 -7.41 -5.78
CA LYS A 157 -21.05 -8.78 -5.65
C LYS A 157 -21.97 -9.09 -6.81
N GLN A 158 -22.08 -10.37 -7.15
CA GLN A 158 -23.06 -10.84 -8.11
C GLN A 158 -24.48 -10.46 -7.66
N GLY A 159 -25.29 -9.96 -8.60
CA GLY A 159 -26.65 -9.48 -8.37
C GLY A 159 -26.75 -8.06 -7.84
N LEU A 160 -25.62 -7.36 -7.61
CA LEU A 160 -25.64 -5.95 -7.21
C LEU A 160 -26.32 -5.11 -8.30
N LYS A 161 -27.36 -4.38 -7.90
CA LYS A 161 -28.06 -3.42 -8.76
C LYS A 161 -27.65 -2.01 -8.36
N ILE A 162 -27.26 -1.23 -9.35
CA ILE A 162 -26.87 0.16 -9.21
C ILE A 162 -27.90 0.99 -9.96
N GLU A 163 -28.66 1.74 -9.19
CA GLU A 163 -29.62 2.73 -9.67
C GLU A 163 -29.33 4.01 -8.84
N ASN A 164 -28.87 5.08 -9.48
CA ASN A 164 -28.53 6.33 -8.79
C ASN A 164 -28.97 7.53 -9.61
N VAL A 165 -29.12 8.70 -8.97
CA VAL A 165 -29.63 9.95 -9.56
C VAL A 165 -28.75 10.46 -10.71
N ASP A 166 -27.45 10.16 -10.68
CA ASP A 166 -26.47 10.70 -11.63
C ASP A 166 -26.25 9.84 -12.90
N ILE A 167 -26.87 8.65 -12.96
CA ILE A 167 -26.79 7.76 -14.12
C ILE A 167 -28.19 7.52 -14.72
N PRO A 168 -28.38 7.69 -16.05
CA PRO A 168 -29.69 7.56 -16.68
C PRO A 168 -30.08 6.10 -16.97
N PHE A 169 -29.37 5.12 -16.39
CA PHE A 169 -29.53 3.71 -16.67
C PHE A 169 -29.40 2.85 -15.42
N LYS A 170 -29.97 1.65 -15.49
CA LYS A 170 -29.84 0.63 -14.45
C LYS A 170 -28.69 -0.30 -14.80
N LEU A 171 -27.75 -0.48 -13.88
CA LEU A 171 -26.66 -1.44 -14.03
C LEU A 171 -26.84 -2.61 -13.07
N MET A 172 -26.79 -3.84 -13.57
CA MET A 172 -26.79 -5.06 -12.77
C MET A 172 -25.48 -5.81 -12.97
N ILE A 173 -24.81 -6.20 -11.88
CA ILE A 173 -23.62 -7.05 -11.96
C ILE A 173 -24.05 -8.50 -12.07
N ASP A 174 -23.81 -9.12 -13.24
CA ASP A 174 -24.15 -10.51 -13.51
C ASP A 174 -23.13 -11.47 -12.92
N THR A 175 -21.84 -11.11 -13.03
CA THR A 175 -20.71 -11.88 -12.50
C THR A 175 -19.68 -10.92 -11.94
N TYR A 176 -19.14 -11.23 -10.76
CA TYR A 176 -17.97 -10.57 -10.20
C TYR A 176 -16.93 -11.63 -9.82
N CYS A 177 -15.68 -11.40 -10.19
CA CYS A 177 -14.56 -12.18 -9.72
C CYS A 177 -13.38 -11.26 -9.38
N PHE A 178 -12.77 -11.49 -8.21
CA PHE A 178 -11.54 -10.79 -7.82
C PHE A 178 -10.35 -11.23 -8.67
N ASN A 179 -10.31 -12.52 -9.03
CA ASN A 179 -9.42 -13.05 -10.05
C ASN A 179 -10.24 -13.82 -11.09
N CYS A 180 -10.13 -13.44 -12.35
CA CYS A 180 -10.88 -14.00 -13.46
C CYS A 180 -9.92 -14.57 -14.50
N ASN A 181 -10.25 -15.72 -15.07
CA ASN A 181 -9.71 -16.14 -16.35
C ASN A 181 -10.57 -15.55 -17.47
N ILE A 182 -9.90 -15.10 -18.54
CA ILE A 182 -10.57 -14.71 -19.78
C ILE A 182 -10.66 -15.95 -20.66
N GLU A 183 -11.89 -16.38 -20.93
CA GLU A 183 -12.16 -17.50 -21.83
C GLU A 183 -12.97 -17.04 -23.03
N ARG A 184 -12.83 -17.77 -24.15
CA ARG A 184 -13.66 -17.53 -25.33
C ARG A 184 -15.11 -17.93 -25.05
N ARG A 185 -16.05 -17.04 -25.39
CA ARG A 185 -17.48 -17.35 -25.31
C ARG A 185 -17.89 -18.26 -26.46
N ASN A 186 -18.44 -19.43 -26.12
CA ASN A 186 -18.88 -20.43 -27.10
C ASN A 186 -20.41 -20.58 -27.17
N SER A 187 -21.14 -20.15 -26.12
CA SER A 187 -22.60 -20.23 -25.99
C SER A 187 -23.13 -18.96 -25.31
N ASP A 188 -24.46 -18.76 -25.34
CA ASP A 188 -25.13 -17.58 -24.74
C ASP A 188 -24.63 -16.25 -25.33
N LEU A 189 -24.90 -16.03 -26.62
CA LEU A 189 -24.56 -14.78 -27.34
C LEU A 189 -25.64 -13.71 -27.20
N GLU A 190 -26.80 -14.05 -26.64
CA GLU A 190 -27.95 -13.16 -26.62
C GLU A 190 -27.70 -11.96 -25.70
N GLY A 191 -27.96 -10.76 -26.23
CA GLY A 191 -27.78 -9.50 -25.51
C GLY A 191 -26.33 -9.06 -25.29
N TRP A 192 -25.32 -9.89 -25.56
CA TRP A 192 -23.91 -9.50 -25.41
C TRP A 192 -23.46 -8.53 -26.51
N LYS A 193 -22.72 -7.51 -26.11
CA LYS A 193 -22.19 -6.47 -26.98
C LYS A 193 -20.66 -6.36 -26.85
N ASN A 194 -20.03 -5.82 -27.88
CA ASN A 194 -18.58 -5.57 -27.95
C ASN A 194 -17.77 -6.83 -27.60
N ALA A 195 -16.71 -6.68 -26.78
CA ALA A 195 -15.89 -7.81 -26.35
C ALA A 195 -16.68 -8.93 -25.66
N GLY A 196 -17.81 -8.61 -25.02
CA GLY A 196 -18.66 -9.60 -24.36
C GLY A 196 -19.19 -10.68 -25.31
N GLN A 197 -19.26 -10.42 -26.62
CA GLN A 197 -19.66 -11.42 -27.63
C GLN A 197 -18.61 -12.52 -27.83
N PHE A 198 -17.34 -12.21 -27.59
CA PHE A 198 -16.22 -13.10 -27.89
C PHE A 198 -15.57 -13.68 -26.64
N MET A 199 -15.76 -13.03 -25.48
CA MET A 199 -15.16 -13.46 -24.22
C MET A 199 -16.14 -13.47 -23.04
N GLN A 200 -15.78 -14.29 -22.06
CA GLN A 200 -16.45 -14.39 -20.78
C GLN A 200 -15.42 -14.41 -19.65
N LEU A 201 -15.84 -13.95 -18.48
CA LEU A 201 -15.03 -13.98 -17.26
C LEU A 201 -15.41 -15.19 -16.44
N VAL A 202 -14.43 -16.06 -16.18
CA VAL A 202 -14.60 -17.26 -15.36
C VAL A 202 -13.86 -17.06 -14.04
N PRO A 203 -14.52 -17.16 -12.87
CA PRO A 203 -13.85 -17.03 -11.58
C PRO A 203 -12.69 -18.03 -11.43
N ALA A 204 -11.52 -17.52 -11.06
CA ALA A 204 -10.31 -18.29 -10.81
C ALA A 204 -9.88 -18.17 -9.34
N ARG A 205 -8.98 -19.07 -8.90
CA ARG A 205 -8.39 -18.99 -7.56
C ARG A 205 -7.57 -17.71 -7.44
N THR A 206 -7.65 -17.03 -6.30
CA THR A 206 -6.83 -15.84 -6.01
C THR A 206 -5.36 -16.22 -6.02
N LEU A 207 -4.56 -15.44 -6.76
CA LEU A 207 -3.13 -15.61 -6.85
C LEU A 207 -2.41 -14.91 -5.69
N PRO A 208 -1.26 -15.44 -5.23
CA PRO A 208 -0.45 -14.86 -4.15
C PRO A 208 -0.07 -13.38 -4.36
N LYS A 209 0.37 -13.04 -5.56
CA LYS A 209 0.73 -11.66 -5.91
C LYS A 209 -0.50 -10.91 -6.34
N ASN A 210 -0.80 -9.80 -5.66
CA ASN A 210 -2.01 -9.04 -5.92
C ASN A 210 -2.04 -8.52 -7.37
N GLU A 211 -0.91 -8.16 -7.94
CA GLU A 211 -0.75 -7.58 -9.29
C GLU A 211 -1.08 -8.58 -10.40
N GLU A 212 -0.97 -9.88 -10.13
CA GLU A 212 -1.29 -10.96 -11.07
C GLU A 212 -2.79 -11.29 -11.09
N ASN A 213 -3.57 -10.81 -10.12
CA ASN A 213 -5.01 -11.05 -10.07
C ASN A 213 -5.75 -10.13 -11.04
N LEU A 214 -6.55 -10.71 -11.94
CA LEU A 214 -7.38 -9.99 -12.89
C LEU A 214 -8.80 -9.81 -12.34
N THR A 215 -9.09 -8.67 -11.73
CA THR A 215 -10.44 -8.38 -11.26
C THR A 215 -11.33 -7.97 -12.43
N GLY A 216 -12.53 -8.51 -12.50
CA GLY A 216 -13.46 -8.20 -13.57
C GLY A 216 -14.91 -8.40 -13.21
N ILE A 217 -15.77 -7.80 -14.03
CA ILE A 217 -17.21 -7.92 -13.95
C ILE A 217 -17.83 -8.19 -15.32
N ALA A 218 -18.88 -9.00 -15.31
CA ALA A 218 -19.91 -9.00 -16.34
C ALA A 218 -21.11 -8.23 -15.80
N PHE A 219 -21.71 -7.38 -16.62
CA PHE A 219 -22.83 -6.56 -16.20
C PHE A 219 -23.84 -6.32 -17.32
N THR A 220 -25.08 -6.11 -16.92
CA THR A 220 -26.21 -5.77 -17.80
C THR A 220 -26.60 -4.31 -17.58
N ILE A 221 -26.78 -3.58 -18.68
CA ILE A 221 -27.38 -2.24 -18.70
C ILE A 221 -28.81 -2.35 -19.20
N SER A 222 -29.74 -1.63 -18.55
CA SER A 222 -31.14 -1.51 -18.97
C SER A 222 -31.69 -0.09 -18.80
N GLY A 223 -32.68 0.27 -19.61
CA GLY A 223 -33.38 1.55 -19.55
C GLY A 223 -32.90 2.61 -20.55
N THR A 224 -32.17 2.20 -21.59
CA THR A 224 -31.52 3.09 -22.58
C THR A 224 -31.52 2.51 -23.99
N SER A 225 -31.05 3.30 -24.97
CA SER A 225 -30.77 2.78 -26.33
C SER A 225 -29.60 1.80 -26.36
N GLU A 226 -28.76 1.77 -25.33
CA GLU A 226 -27.57 0.94 -25.25
C GLU A 226 -27.76 -0.34 -24.43
N ASP A 227 -29.01 -0.75 -24.19
CA ASP A 227 -29.31 -1.94 -23.40
C ASP A 227 -28.60 -3.20 -23.93
N GLY A 228 -28.07 -4.01 -23.01
CA GLY A 228 -27.26 -5.18 -23.33
C GLY A 228 -26.32 -5.59 -22.21
N ARG A 229 -25.55 -6.64 -22.49
CA ARG A 229 -24.60 -7.29 -21.58
C ARG A 229 -23.17 -7.01 -22.00
N TYR A 230 -22.33 -6.68 -21.04
CA TYR A 230 -20.98 -6.19 -21.26
C TYR A 230 -20.01 -6.82 -20.27
N VAL A 231 -18.72 -6.81 -20.62
CA VAL A 231 -17.64 -7.23 -19.74
C VAL A 231 -16.63 -6.10 -19.62
N THR A 232 -16.05 -5.97 -18.43
CA THR A 232 -14.86 -5.14 -18.21
C THR A 232 -14.01 -5.75 -17.10
N PHE A 233 -12.71 -5.48 -17.13
CA PHE A 233 -11.76 -5.98 -16.15
C PHE A 233 -10.58 -5.01 -15.99
N ASP A 234 -9.75 -5.24 -14.98
CA ASP A 234 -8.56 -4.45 -14.68
C ASP A 234 -7.62 -4.39 -15.91
N LYS A 235 -7.18 -3.19 -16.30
CA LYS A 235 -6.36 -2.93 -17.50
C LYS A 235 -7.00 -3.36 -18.83
N PHE A 236 -8.33 -3.37 -18.91
CA PHE A 236 -9.00 -3.71 -20.16
C PHE A 236 -8.70 -2.68 -21.27
N PRO A 237 -8.17 -3.08 -22.46
CA PRO A 237 -7.70 -2.11 -23.46
C PRO A 237 -8.80 -1.23 -24.07
N LYS A 238 -10.04 -1.72 -24.11
CA LYS A 238 -11.19 -1.01 -24.69
C LYS A 238 -12.41 -1.17 -23.77
N PRO A 239 -12.46 -0.44 -22.63
CA PRO A 239 -13.60 -0.48 -21.74
C PRO A 239 -14.91 -0.11 -22.45
N PRO A 240 -16.06 -0.67 -22.03
CA PRO A 240 -17.35 -0.30 -22.59
C PRO A 240 -17.63 1.21 -22.46
N VAL A 241 -17.93 1.83 -23.61
CA VAL A 241 -18.33 3.24 -23.72
C VAL A 241 -19.72 3.30 -24.33
N PHE A 242 -20.58 4.15 -23.78
CA PHE A 242 -21.98 4.30 -24.14
C PHE A 242 -22.29 5.76 -24.42
N ASN A 243 -22.97 6.03 -25.54
CA ASN A 243 -23.47 7.36 -25.85
C ASN A 243 -24.97 7.41 -25.54
N ILE A 244 -25.32 8.03 -24.42
CA ILE A 244 -26.71 8.12 -23.95
C ILE A 244 -27.12 9.59 -23.99
N GLY A 245 -27.93 9.94 -24.98
CA GLY A 245 -28.25 11.33 -25.30
C GLY A 245 -27.02 12.08 -25.81
N ALA A 246 -26.65 13.17 -25.15
CA ALA A 246 -25.48 13.99 -25.50
C ALA A 246 -24.22 13.69 -24.68
N HIS A 247 -24.27 12.66 -23.83
CA HIS A 247 -23.21 12.35 -22.87
C HIS A 247 -22.57 10.99 -23.16
N GLU A 248 -21.25 10.93 -22.99
CA GLU A 248 -20.47 9.70 -23.06
C GLU A 248 -20.29 9.11 -21.66
N TYR A 249 -20.67 7.84 -21.49
CA TYR A 249 -20.46 7.09 -20.26
C TYR A 249 -19.44 5.98 -20.50
N LYS A 250 -18.35 5.96 -19.72
CA LYS A 250 -17.35 4.88 -19.72
C LYS A 250 -17.43 4.10 -18.42
N ILE A 251 -17.56 2.78 -18.51
CA ILE A 251 -17.58 1.89 -17.35
C ILE A 251 -16.35 1.01 -17.37
N GLU A 252 -15.54 1.06 -16.33
CA GLU A 252 -14.29 0.31 -16.25
C GLU A 252 -14.03 -0.23 -14.85
N ILE A 253 -13.32 -1.35 -14.77
CA ILE A 253 -12.66 -1.79 -13.54
C ILE A 253 -11.23 -1.30 -13.65
N THR A 254 -10.81 -0.47 -12.71
CA THR A 254 -9.47 0.12 -12.71
C THR A 254 -8.89 0.17 -11.30
N ARG A 255 -7.59 0.45 -11.22
CA ARG A 255 -6.93 0.79 -9.97
C ARG A 255 -7.44 2.12 -9.47
N GLN A 256 -7.64 2.24 -8.17
CA GLN A 256 -8.15 3.47 -7.58
C GLN A 256 -7.22 4.63 -7.93
N PRO A 257 -7.66 5.60 -8.74
CA PRO A 257 -6.80 6.68 -9.14
C PRO A 257 -6.67 7.69 -8.00
N ARG A 258 -5.47 8.26 -7.88
CA ARG A 258 -5.18 9.40 -7.03
C ARG A 258 -4.34 10.39 -7.80
N GLU A 259 -4.26 11.61 -7.30
CA GLU A 259 -3.43 12.65 -7.88
C GLU A 259 -2.37 13.08 -6.89
N LEU A 260 -1.16 13.31 -7.40
CA LEU A 260 -0.11 13.96 -6.65
C LEU A 260 -0.39 15.46 -6.54
N PRO A 261 0.07 16.12 -5.46
CA PRO A 261 -0.03 17.57 -5.30
C PRO A 261 1.02 18.34 -6.13
N PHE A 262 1.62 17.69 -7.13
CA PHE A 262 2.58 18.22 -8.11
C PHE A 262 2.54 17.33 -9.36
N SER A 263 2.98 17.86 -10.50
CA SER A 263 3.04 17.14 -11.76
C SER A 263 4.48 16.76 -12.12
N LEU A 264 4.63 15.68 -12.87
CA LEU A 264 5.91 15.24 -13.42
C LEU A 264 5.83 15.15 -14.93
N LYS A 265 6.80 15.78 -15.59
CA LYS A 265 7.03 15.60 -17.02
C LYS A 265 8.26 14.74 -17.23
N LEU A 266 8.15 13.66 -17.98
CA LEU A 266 9.32 12.89 -18.40
C LEU A 266 10.00 13.63 -19.56
N GLU A 267 11.15 14.26 -19.30
CA GLU A 267 11.95 14.92 -20.35
C GLU A 267 12.70 13.91 -21.19
N LYS A 268 13.30 12.89 -20.54
CA LYS A 268 14.09 11.87 -21.23
C LYS A 268 14.19 10.60 -20.39
N PHE A 269 14.02 9.44 -21.00
CA PHE A 269 14.41 8.16 -20.42
C PHE A 269 15.76 7.69 -20.98
N SER A 270 16.61 7.10 -20.14
CA SER A 270 17.91 6.55 -20.55
C SER A 270 18.11 5.17 -19.94
N LEU A 271 18.53 4.21 -20.77
CA LEU A 271 18.83 2.83 -20.39
C LEU A 271 20.27 2.51 -20.73
N ALA A 272 21.02 2.02 -19.74
CA ALA A 272 22.32 1.39 -19.92
C ALA A 272 22.15 -0.12 -19.76
N THR A 273 22.65 -0.91 -20.70
CA THR A 273 22.61 -2.38 -20.67
C THR A 273 23.97 -2.99 -20.33
N HIS A 274 23.97 -4.28 -19.97
CA HIS A 274 25.21 -5.04 -19.82
C HIS A 274 25.85 -5.31 -21.19
N PRO A 275 27.20 -5.29 -21.30
CA PRO A 275 27.87 -5.61 -22.56
C PRO A 275 27.43 -6.99 -23.09
N GLY A 276 26.93 -7.03 -24.33
CA GLY A 276 26.50 -8.27 -24.98
C GLY A 276 25.13 -8.81 -24.54
N SER A 277 24.30 -8.03 -23.84
CA SER A 277 22.95 -8.41 -23.42
C SER A 277 21.99 -7.22 -23.44
N ASP A 278 20.70 -7.48 -23.66
CA ASP A 278 19.62 -6.50 -23.47
C ASP A 278 19.24 -6.31 -21.99
N THR A 279 19.94 -6.99 -21.07
CA THR A 279 19.70 -6.85 -19.63
C THR A 279 20.05 -5.44 -19.18
N ALA A 280 19.06 -4.77 -18.61
CA ALA A 280 19.22 -3.45 -18.00
C ALA A 280 20.27 -3.48 -16.88
N LYS A 281 21.31 -2.67 -17.03
CA LYS A 281 22.34 -2.41 -16.00
C LYS A 281 21.93 -1.24 -15.11
N ALA A 282 21.41 -0.17 -15.72
CA ALA A 282 20.89 1.00 -15.02
C ALA A 282 19.91 1.72 -15.94
N TYR A 283 18.88 2.32 -15.37
CA TYR A 283 18.01 3.21 -16.11
C TYR A 283 17.71 4.46 -15.28
N ARG A 284 17.49 5.56 -15.99
CA ARG A 284 17.37 6.91 -15.45
C ARG A 284 16.22 7.63 -16.14
N SER A 285 15.36 8.25 -15.35
CA SER A 285 14.28 9.12 -15.81
C SER A 285 14.62 10.56 -15.45
N GLU A 286 14.89 11.39 -16.46
CA GLU A 286 15.03 12.82 -16.28
C GLU A 286 13.65 13.44 -16.29
N VAL A 287 13.22 13.92 -15.13
CA VAL A 287 11.89 14.49 -14.93
C VAL A 287 11.98 15.98 -14.63
N ARG A 288 10.98 16.72 -15.09
CA ARG A 288 10.71 18.06 -14.63
C ARG A 288 9.56 18.01 -13.63
N VAL A 289 9.83 18.46 -12.41
CA VAL A 289 8.83 18.61 -11.36
C VAL A 289 8.17 19.96 -11.54
N ILE A 290 6.83 19.97 -11.51
CA ILE A 290 6.01 21.17 -11.69
C ILE A 290 5.09 21.27 -10.49
N ASP A 291 5.30 22.28 -9.65
CA ASP A 291 4.50 22.56 -8.46
C ASP A 291 4.04 24.02 -8.46
N GLY A 292 2.84 24.27 -8.99
CA GLY A 292 2.33 25.63 -9.18
C GLY A 292 3.19 26.43 -10.17
N GLN A 293 3.94 27.42 -9.67
CA GLN A 293 4.86 28.24 -10.47
C GLN A 293 6.32 27.78 -10.40
N GLU A 294 6.64 26.85 -9.49
CA GLU A 294 8.00 26.33 -9.34
C GLU A 294 8.20 25.13 -10.27
N GLU A 295 9.29 25.16 -11.04
CA GLU A 295 9.71 24.04 -11.87
C GLU A 295 11.22 23.81 -11.74
N TRP A 296 11.62 22.55 -11.57
CA TRP A 296 13.02 22.16 -11.58
C TRP A 296 13.21 20.77 -12.18
N LYS A 297 14.45 20.47 -12.57
CA LYS A 297 14.82 19.15 -13.09
C LYS A 297 15.28 18.25 -11.96
N TYR A 298 14.95 16.96 -12.07
CA TYR A 298 15.41 15.92 -11.18
C TYR A 298 15.69 14.65 -11.99
N ALA A 299 16.66 13.85 -11.56
CA ALA A 299 16.96 12.55 -12.15
C ALA A 299 16.55 11.45 -11.17
N ILE A 300 15.62 10.59 -11.57
CA ILE A 300 15.23 9.41 -10.78
C ILE A 300 16.01 8.22 -11.32
N GLU A 301 16.81 7.59 -10.45
CA GLU A 301 17.64 6.44 -10.77
C GLU A 301 17.29 5.26 -9.86
N MET A 302 17.71 4.04 -10.23
CA MET A 302 17.37 2.80 -9.50
C MET A 302 17.69 2.86 -8.00
N ASN A 303 18.79 3.51 -7.63
CA ASN A 303 19.25 3.63 -6.24
C ASN A 303 19.11 5.05 -5.68
N GLU A 304 18.58 5.98 -6.47
CA GLU A 304 18.44 7.40 -6.10
C GLU A 304 16.98 7.85 -6.38
N PRO A 305 16.05 7.51 -5.47
CA PRO A 305 14.65 7.87 -5.63
C PRO A 305 14.43 9.36 -5.38
N MET A 306 13.44 9.94 -6.05
CA MET A 306 13.00 11.30 -5.75
C MET A 306 12.14 11.32 -4.49
N ARG A 307 12.38 12.27 -3.60
CA ARG A 307 11.65 12.44 -2.34
C ARG A 307 11.08 13.84 -2.26
N TYR A 308 9.76 13.99 -2.35
CA TYR A 308 9.12 15.31 -2.39
C TYR A 308 7.71 15.27 -1.78
N LYS A 309 7.36 16.28 -0.98
CA LYS A 309 6.04 16.43 -0.30
C LYS A 309 5.48 15.15 0.36
N GLY A 310 6.34 14.35 1.01
CA GLY A 310 5.92 13.11 1.67
C GLY A 310 5.83 11.87 0.76
N TYR A 311 6.05 12.04 -0.55
CA TYR A 311 6.13 10.96 -1.54
C TYR A 311 7.58 10.57 -1.79
N THR A 312 7.80 9.29 -2.05
CA THR A 312 9.06 8.75 -2.56
C THR A 312 8.77 8.02 -3.86
N LEU A 313 9.41 8.46 -4.94
CA LEU A 313 9.24 7.91 -6.27
C LEU A 313 10.48 7.09 -6.62
N TYR A 314 10.27 5.78 -6.71
CA TYR A 314 11.27 4.80 -7.09
C TYR A 314 11.07 4.43 -8.54
N GLN A 315 12.18 4.29 -9.24
CA GLN A 315 12.14 3.76 -10.58
C GLN A 315 11.90 2.24 -10.52
N SER A 316 10.80 1.77 -11.11
CA SER A 316 10.35 0.37 -10.96
C SER A 316 10.43 -0.44 -12.25
N SER A 317 10.06 0.16 -13.39
CA SER A 317 10.07 -0.51 -14.70
C SER A 317 10.06 0.52 -15.83
N PHE A 318 10.06 0.05 -17.07
CA PHE A 318 10.02 0.85 -18.28
C PHE A 318 9.41 0.04 -19.44
N ASP A 319 8.92 0.73 -20.46
CA ASP A 319 8.47 0.13 -21.72
C ASP A 319 9.11 0.86 -22.91
N LEU A 320 9.74 0.09 -23.81
CA LEU A 320 10.41 0.58 -25.02
C LEU A 320 9.78 0.00 -26.30
N SER A 321 8.62 -0.66 -26.20
CA SER A 321 7.99 -1.38 -27.32
C SER A 321 7.40 -0.44 -28.37
N GLY A 322 7.18 0.83 -28.03
CA GLY A 322 6.65 1.86 -28.92
C GLY A 322 7.71 2.84 -29.43
N ASN A 323 7.26 3.87 -30.17
CA ASN A 323 8.13 4.94 -30.70
C ASN A 323 8.75 5.83 -29.62
N LYS A 324 8.19 5.80 -28.41
CA LYS A 324 8.66 6.57 -27.26
C LYS A 324 8.77 5.67 -26.06
N ALA A 325 9.73 6.00 -25.20
CA ALA A 325 9.93 5.31 -23.95
C ALA A 325 8.84 5.68 -22.93
N PHE A 326 8.47 4.71 -22.10
CA PHE A 326 7.68 4.91 -20.89
C PHE A 326 8.53 4.60 -19.68
N THR A 327 8.36 5.40 -18.62
CA THR A 327 8.84 5.04 -17.29
C THR A 327 7.67 4.62 -16.41
N VAL A 328 7.89 3.60 -15.59
CA VAL A 328 6.99 3.21 -14.51
C VAL A 328 7.67 3.51 -13.19
N LEU A 329 7.09 4.43 -12.42
CA LEU A 329 7.56 4.81 -11.10
C LEU A 329 6.66 4.18 -10.03
N ASN A 330 7.25 3.53 -9.04
CA ASN A 330 6.55 3.20 -7.80
C ASN A 330 6.55 4.44 -6.89
N VAL A 331 5.39 4.83 -6.40
CA VAL A 331 5.11 6.01 -5.61
C VAL A 331 4.64 5.59 -4.22
N VAL A 332 5.46 5.86 -3.21
CA VAL A 332 5.16 5.56 -1.81
C VAL A 332 4.92 6.84 -1.04
N GLU A 333 3.72 7.01 -0.52
CA GLU A 333 3.35 8.07 0.42
C GLU A 333 3.57 7.55 1.84
N ASN A 334 4.46 8.19 2.61
CA ASN A 334 4.77 7.73 3.98
C ASN A 334 5.06 8.90 4.93
N SER A 335 4.08 9.22 5.79
CA SER A 335 4.20 10.26 6.83
C SER A 335 5.12 9.85 7.99
N GLY A 336 5.27 8.54 8.24
CA GLY A 336 6.11 7.97 9.30
C GLY A 336 7.60 7.89 8.98
N ARG A 337 8.02 8.29 7.76
CA ARG A 337 9.38 8.05 7.24
C ARG A 337 10.53 8.60 8.09
N LEU A 338 10.32 9.67 8.86
CA LEU A 338 11.36 10.30 9.67
C LEU A 338 11.57 9.59 11.01
N PHE A 339 10.57 8.88 11.50
CA PHE A 339 10.61 8.28 12.84
C PHE A 339 11.77 7.29 13.02
N PRO A 340 12.07 6.36 12.08
CA PRO A 340 13.20 5.45 12.26
C PRO A 340 14.54 6.19 12.39
N TYR A 341 14.73 7.28 11.65
CA TYR A 341 15.96 8.09 11.72
C TYR A 341 16.06 8.84 13.04
N ILE A 342 14.98 9.50 13.47
CA ILE A 342 14.92 10.21 14.75
C ILE A 342 15.13 9.24 15.91
N ALA A 343 14.44 8.10 15.91
CA ALA A 343 14.59 7.06 16.92
C ALA A 343 16.01 6.51 16.98
N SER A 344 16.61 6.22 15.82
CA SER A 344 17.99 5.71 15.75
C SER A 344 18.99 6.73 16.30
N ALA A 345 18.83 8.02 15.98
CA ALA A 345 19.67 9.09 16.53
C ALA A 345 19.53 9.21 18.05
N ILE A 346 18.29 9.15 18.56
CA ILE A 346 18.00 9.16 20.01
C ILE A 346 18.63 7.96 20.71
N MET A 347 18.46 6.75 20.16
CA MET A 347 19.04 5.53 20.74
C MET A 347 20.57 5.57 20.75
N ALA A 348 21.18 6.02 19.64
CA ALA A 348 22.63 6.19 19.56
C ALA A 348 23.15 7.20 20.59
N ALA A 349 22.50 8.36 20.71
CA ALA A 349 22.83 9.35 21.72
C ALA A 349 22.66 8.80 23.16
N GLY A 350 21.60 8.04 23.41
CA GLY A 350 21.36 7.37 24.70
C GLY A 350 22.45 6.36 25.06
N LEU A 351 22.90 5.56 24.09
CA LEU A 351 23.99 4.60 24.28
C LEU A 351 25.33 5.30 24.55
N VAL A 352 25.66 6.36 23.79
CA VAL A 352 26.86 7.17 24.02
C VAL A 352 26.82 7.79 25.42
N LEU A 353 25.70 8.41 25.80
CA LEU A 353 25.53 8.99 27.14
C LEU A 353 25.65 7.93 28.24
N HIS A 354 25.07 6.74 28.04
CA HIS A 354 25.18 5.64 28.98
C HIS A 354 26.65 5.21 29.18
N MET A 355 27.41 5.08 28.09
CA MET A 355 28.84 4.74 28.17
C MET A 355 29.66 5.82 28.88
N LEU A 356 29.39 7.10 28.61
CA LEU A 356 30.07 8.20 29.30
C LEU A 356 29.79 8.18 30.80
N ILE A 357 28.51 8.07 31.20
CA ILE A 357 28.13 8.03 32.62
C ILE A 357 28.75 6.81 33.32
N ALA A 358 28.70 5.63 32.69
CA ALA A 358 29.29 4.41 33.23
C ALA A 358 30.83 4.51 33.34
N GLY A 359 31.49 5.11 32.35
CA GLY A 359 32.93 5.33 32.31
C GLY A 359 33.44 6.33 33.35
N PHE A 360 32.74 7.45 33.54
CA PHE A 360 33.07 8.45 34.56
C PHE A 360 32.68 7.99 35.98
N GLY A 361 31.63 7.17 36.13
CA GLY A 361 31.21 6.60 37.41
C GLY A 361 32.25 5.66 38.02
N LYS A 362 32.91 4.83 37.20
CA LYS A 362 33.99 3.92 37.66
C LYS A 362 35.26 4.66 38.11
N ARG A 363 35.53 5.87 37.61
CA ARG A 363 36.73 6.66 37.96
C ARG A 363 36.63 7.39 39.30
N ARG A 364 35.44 7.48 39.91
CA ARG A 364 35.25 8.14 41.22
C ARG A 364 35.33 7.19 42.42
N THR A 365 35.40 5.87 42.18
CA THR A 365 35.45 4.83 43.21
C THR A 365 36.75 4.03 43.20
N SER A 366 37.74 4.51 42.45
CA SER A 366 39.16 4.12 42.53
C SER A 366 39.94 5.34 43.00
#